data_AF-H1DDJ2-F1
#
_entry.id   AF-H1DDJ2-F1
#
_cell.length_a   1.000
_cell.length_b   1.000
_cell.length_c   1.000
_cell.angle_alpha   90.00
_cell.angle_beta   90.00
_cell.angle_gamma   90.00
#
_symmetry.space_group_name_H-M   'P 1'
#
loop_
_entity.id
_entity.type
_entity.pdbx_description
1 polymer ?
#
loop_
_entity_poly.entity_id
_entity_poly.type
_entity_poly.pdbx_seq_one_letter_code
_entity_poly.pdbx_strand_id
1 'polypeptide(L)'
;SFFSIEPTKTYRDYFNVHMVYAVSRRACIGDDASQTALGTVSDKTNGISNRLNLIPDYISTVVPRGVIPYPSIIMNNSNAGLAYLKGTGVIEPNYSFSGYPIGGIEFLKSLIIHESVGHGFGLLADEYEDYQNGWEKEEIPESKKNRLKLDQARGLCFNVSLTDDPTTVYWSHLIGHPRYPYVGIYEGGDHYGWGVWRSELESSMRSSYNYLYFNAICRELLVKRILELSGEGYSFEKFLQTDSDEGRPYKGTSVQHPFGVKRNGWVHHPPVMLDEQ
;
A
#
# COMPACT_ATOMS: atom_id res chain seq x y z
N SER A 1 14.20 -0.82 -2.87
CA SER A 1 12.94 -1.50 -2.54
C SER A 1 11.82 -1.17 -3.53
N PHE A 2 11.46 0.10 -3.71
CA PHE A 2 10.34 0.52 -4.56
C PHE A 2 10.25 -0.18 -5.93
N PHE A 3 11.36 -0.25 -6.69
CA PHE A 3 11.41 -0.88 -8.02
C PHE A 3 11.89 -2.34 -8.02
N SER A 4 11.71 -3.08 -6.92
CA SER A 4 12.24 -4.45 -6.80
C SER A 4 11.28 -5.54 -7.26
N ILE A 5 9.99 -5.22 -7.46
CA ILE A 5 8.96 -6.16 -7.88
C ILE A 5 8.08 -5.53 -8.96
N GLU A 6 7.31 -6.36 -9.65
CA GLU A 6 6.36 -5.87 -10.65
C GLU A 6 5.18 -5.12 -10.00
N PRO A 7 4.64 -4.09 -10.67
CA PRO A 7 5.04 -3.59 -11.99
C PRO A 7 6.11 -2.50 -11.95
N THR A 8 6.44 -1.94 -10.77
CA THR A 8 7.39 -0.82 -10.66
C THR A 8 8.79 -1.20 -11.13
N LYS A 9 9.14 -2.49 -11.10
CA LYS A 9 10.37 -3.02 -11.71
C LYS A 9 10.42 -2.76 -13.21
N THR A 10 9.39 -3.17 -13.96
CA THR A 10 9.31 -2.95 -15.42
C THR A 10 9.20 -1.47 -15.78
N TYR A 11 8.39 -0.72 -15.03
CA TYR A 11 8.10 0.69 -15.30
C TYR A 11 9.07 1.66 -14.61
N ARG A 12 10.24 1.21 -14.18
CA ARG A 12 11.21 2.03 -13.42
C ARG A 12 11.53 3.36 -14.10
N ASP A 13 11.66 3.35 -15.42
CA ASP A 13 12.07 4.52 -16.21
C ASP A 13 10.99 5.61 -16.30
N TYR A 14 9.78 5.34 -15.77
CA TYR A 14 8.69 6.32 -15.68
C TYR A 14 8.80 7.21 -14.43
N PHE A 15 9.80 6.97 -13.57
CA PHE A 15 9.94 7.66 -12.28
C PHE A 15 11.21 8.51 -12.21
N ASN A 16 11.06 9.75 -11.77
CA ASN A 16 12.17 10.57 -11.28
C ASN A 16 12.31 10.35 -9.77
N VAL A 17 13.51 10.04 -9.30
CA VAL A 17 13.77 9.76 -7.88
C VAL A 17 14.78 10.73 -7.31
N HIS A 18 14.38 11.39 -6.23
CA HIS A 18 15.21 12.31 -5.48
C HIS A 18 15.44 11.78 -4.07
N MET A 19 16.68 11.84 -3.59
CA MET A 19 17.02 11.52 -2.22
C MET A 19 17.27 12.81 -1.45
N VAL A 20 16.54 13.00 -0.35
CA VAL A 20 16.67 14.18 0.51
C VAL A 20 17.13 13.73 1.89
N TYR A 21 18.24 14.28 2.37
CA TYR A 21 18.75 14.00 3.71
C TYR A 21 18.15 14.99 4.72
N ALA A 22 17.22 14.50 5.54
CA ALA A 22 16.65 15.26 6.66
C ALA A 22 17.40 14.91 7.97
N VAL A 23 18.32 15.77 8.39
CA VAL A 23 19.21 15.50 9.54
C VAL A 23 18.53 15.86 10.86
N SER A 24 18.28 14.84 11.69
CA SER A 24 17.62 14.98 12.99
C SER A 24 18.63 15.20 14.13
N ARG A 25 18.17 15.79 15.25
CA ARG A 25 18.99 15.97 16.47
C ARG A 25 19.23 14.65 17.20
N ARG A 26 18.26 13.72 17.11
CA ARG A 26 18.36 12.37 17.65
C ARG A 26 18.39 11.33 16.54
N ALA A 27 19.04 10.21 16.81
CA ALA A 27 19.20 9.12 15.85
C ALA A 27 17.91 8.33 15.58
N CYS A 28 16.93 8.41 16.48
CA CYS A 28 15.68 7.65 16.42
C CYS A 28 14.48 8.57 16.66
N ILE A 29 13.32 8.21 16.12
CA ILE A 29 12.06 8.86 16.49
C ILE A 29 11.72 8.57 17.95
N GLY A 30 11.06 9.52 18.60
CA GLY A 30 10.57 9.44 19.97
C GLY A 30 9.22 10.15 20.08
N ASP A 31 8.89 10.72 21.22
CA ASP A 31 7.64 11.46 21.47
C ASP A 31 7.74 12.97 21.25
N ASP A 32 8.95 13.53 21.31
CA ASP A 32 9.24 14.95 21.04
C ASP A 32 9.55 15.21 19.56
N ALA A 33 8.62 15.86 18.87
CA ALA A 33 8.74 16.19 17.45
C ALA A 33 9.85 17.20 17.14
N SER A 34 10.29 18.00 18.12
CA SER A 34 11.37 18.98 17.92
C SER A 34 12.76 18.32 17.80
N GLN A 35 12.87 17.02 18.11
CA GLN A 35 14.11 16.27 18.01
C GLN A 35 14.32 15.63 16.63
N THR A 36 13.29 15.61 15.79
CA THR A 36 13.34 15.00 14.45
C THR A 36 13.19 16.06 13.37
N ALA A 37 13.91 15.89 12.27
CA ALA A 37 13.97 16.89 11.18
C ALA A 37 12.62 17.13 10.50
N LEU A 38 11.78 16.10 10.48
CA LEU A 38 10.48 16.11 9.82
C LEU A 38 9.31 16.26 10.81
N GLY A 39 9.57 16.34 12.12
CA GLY A 39 8.51 16.35 13.14
C GLY A 39 7.76 15.04 13.31
N THR A 40 8.30 13.94 12.79
CA THR A 40 7.74 12.60 12.94
C THR A 40 8.08 12.03 14.32
N VAL A 41 7.07 11.43 14.96
CA VAL A 41 7.13 10.87 16.31
C VAL A 41 6.43 9.52 16.38
N SER A 42 6.75 8.74 17.41
CA SER A 42 6.00 7.54 17.75
C SER A 42 4.62 7.90 18.29
N ASP A 43 3.60 7.19 17.84
CA ASP A 43 2.21 7.37 18.24
C ASP A 43 1.61 6.06 18.76
N LYS A 44 0.74 6.14 19.78
CA LYS A 44 0.16 4.94 20.39
C LYS A 44 -1.02 4.38 19.60
N THR A 45 -1.65 5.18 18.75
CA THR A 45 -2.84 4.79 17.98
C THR A 45 -2.43 4.27 16.60
N ASN A 46 -1.65 5.07 15.87
CA ASN A 46 -1.27 4.77 14.49
C ASN A 46 0.21 4.38 14.36
N GLY A 47 0.91 4.12 15.47
CA GLY A 47 2.34 3.81 15.50
C GLY A 47 3.23 5.02 15.22
N ILE A 48 2.79 5.90 14.31
CA ILE A 48 3.47 7.08 13.81
C ILE A 48 2.50 8.26 13.78
N SER A 49 3.02 9.44 14.09
CA SER A 49 2.35 10.72 13.84
C SER A 49 3.37 11.72 13.30
N ASN A 50 2.93 12.61 12.42
CA ASN A 50 3.71 13.76 11.99
C ASN A 50 3.10 15.03 12.61
N ARG A 51 3.86 15.70 13.49
CA ARG A 51 3.34 16.82 14.31
C ARG A 51 3.83 18.19 13.87
N LEU A 52 4.81 18.24 12.97
CA LEU A 52 5.32 19.49 12.41
C LEU A 52 5.15 19.41 10.90
N ASN A 53 4.47 20.37 10.29
CA ASN A 53 4.23 20.42 8.85
C ASN A 53 5.50 20.87 8.08
N LEU A 54 6.59 20.09 8.19
CA LEU A 54 7.91 20.41 7.65
C LEU A 54 8.25 19.65 6.37
N ILE A 55 7.55 18.55 6.09
CA ILE A 55 7.83 17.70 4.92
C ILE A 55 7.74 18.48 3.60
N PRO A 56 6.74 19.36 3.37
CA PRO A 56 6.66 20.16 2.14
C PRO A 56 7.91 21.01 1.87
N ASP A 57 8.55 21.55 2.90
CA ASP A 57 9.73 22.38 2.75
C ASP A 57 10.91 21.56 2.19
N TYR A 58 11.13 20.36 2.73
CA TYR A 58 12.18 19.45 2.24
C TYR A 58 11.91 19.00 0.79
N ILE A 59 10.67 18.70 0.45
CA ILE A 59 10.28 18.33 -0.91
C ILE A 59 10.64 19.44 -1.90
N SER A 60 10.32 20.69 -1.55
CA SER A 60 10.50 21.85 -2.43
C SER A 60 11.97 22.13 -2.78
N THR A 61 12.91 21.52 -2.08
CA THR A 61 14.35 21.63 -2.37
C THR A 61 14.79 20.85 -3.60
N VAL A 62 14.05 19.81 -3.99
CA VAL A 62 14.41 18.89 -5.09
C VAL A 62 13.31 18.73 -6.13
N VAL A 63 12.05 18.99 -5.77
CA VAL A 63 10.91 18.93 -6.69
C VAL A 63 10.43 20.35 -7.00
N PRO A 64 10.40 20.76 -8.29
CA PRO A 64 9.86 22.05 -8.68
C PRO A 64 8.41 22.25 -8.23
N ARG A 65 8.06 23.50 -7.91
CA ARG A 65 6.66 23.86 -7.65
C ARG A 65 5.78 23.52 -8.86
N GLY A 66 4.61 22.94 -8.60
CA GLY A 66 3.64 22.53 -9.63
C GLY A 66 3.76 21.06 -10.06
N VAL A 67 4.81 20.35 -9.63
CA VAL A 67 4.88 18.88 -9.73
C VAL A 67 4.40 18.29 -8.41
N ILE A 68 3.44 17.37 -8.45
CA ILE A 68 2.98 16.67 -7.26
C ILE A 68 3.86 15.44 -7.02
N PRO A 69 4.63 15.41 -5.91
CA PRO A 69 5.52 14.29 -5.61
C PRO A 69 4.79 13.16 -4.89
N TYR A 70 5.48 12.01 -4.76
CA TYR A 70 5.08 10.90 -3.88
C TYR A 70 6.17 10.67 -2.81
N PRO A 71 6.15 11.41 -1.70
CA PRO A 71 7.10 11.27 -0.61
C PRO A 71 7.07 9.88 0.04
N SER A 72 8.23 9.23 0.07
CA SER A 72 8.50 8.01 0.85
C SER A 72 9.51 8.35 1.95
N ILE A 73 9.05 8.37 3.19
CA ILE A 73 9.81 8.79 4.38
C ILE A 73 10.30 7.54 5.10
N ILE A 74 11.62 7.40 5.25
CA ILE A 74 12.24 6.33 6.03
C ILE A 74 12.54 6.83 7.44
N MET A 75 12.05 6.11 8.45
CA MET A 75 12.25 6.48 9.85
C MET A 75 13.18 5.49 10.54
N ASN A 76 14.23 5.98 11.18
CA ASN A 76 15.18 5.12 11.86
C ASN A 76 14.63 4.59 13.20
N ASN A 77 14.92 3.32 13.48
CA ASN A 77 14.54 2.59 14.69
C ASN A 77 13.02 2.57 14.95
N SER A 78 12.25 2.24 13.91
CA SER A 78 10.80 2.03 13.98
C SER A 78 10.42 0.76 13.23
N ASN A 79 9.39 0.08 13.74
CA ASN A 79 8.77 -1.09 13.10
C ASN A 79 7.37 -0.76 12.55
N ALA A 80 6.99 0.51 12.54
CA ALA A 80 5.68 0.93 12.07
C ALA A 80 5.73 1.35 10.60
N GLY A 81 4.66 1.07 9.89
CA GLY A 81 4.32 1.61 8.57
C GLY A 81 3.03 2.41 8.64
N LEU A 82 2.93 3.48 7.86
CA LEU A 82 1.71 4.26 7.73
C LEU A 82 1.71 5.05 6.43
N ALA A 83 0.57 5.19 5.78
CA ALA A 83 0.35 6.15 4.71
C ALA A 83 -0.70 7.20 5.08
N TYR A 84 -0.42 8.46 4.76
CA TYR A 84 -1.38 9.56 4.79
C TYR A 84 -1.82 9.88 3.37
N LEU A 85 -3.12 9.81 3.10
CA LEU A 85 -3.68 10.00 1.76
C LEU A 85 -4.48 11.30 1.67
N LYS A 86 -4.29 12.03 0.57
CA LYS A 86 -5.04 13.22 0.14
C LYS A 86 -5.76 12.90 -1.16
N GLY A 87 -6.81 12.08 -1.06
CA GLY A 87 -7.56 11.58 -2.21
C GLY A 87 -6.65 10.84 -3.19
N THR A 88 -6.69 11.19 -4.47
CA THR A 88 -5.88 10.55 -5.51
C THR A 88 -4.42 10.95 -5.50
N GLY A 89 -3.99 11.90 -4.66
CA GLY A 89 -2.60 12.36 -4.65
C GLY A 89 -2.19 13.19 -5.87
N VAL A 90 -3.15 13.77 -6.62
CA VAL A 90 -2.91 14.54 -7.87
C VAL A 90 -3.00 16.05 -7.65
N ILE A 91 -3.61 16.50 -6.54
CA ILE A 91 -3.70 17.92 -6.16
C ILE A 91 -2.75 18.20 -4.99
N GLU A 92 -2.82 17.36 -3.96
CA GLU A 92 -1.92 17.37 -2.81
C GLU A 92 -1.23 16.01 -2.72
N PRO A 93 0.03 15.93 -2.25
CA PRO A 93 0.76 14.68 -2.17
C PRO A 93 0.22 13.75 -1.08
N ASN A 94 0.32 12.45 -1.33
CA ASN A 94 0.21 11.41 -0.33
C ASN A 94 1.58 11.18 0.32
N TYR A 95 1.63 10.89 1.63
CA TYR A 95 2.89 10.68 2.35
C TYR A 95 2.95 9.27 2.91
N SER A 96 3.99 8.52 2.58
CA SER A 96 4.20 7.17 3.13
C SER A 96 5.38 7.13 4.07
N PHE A 97 5.22 6.45 5.20
CA PHE A 97 6.22 6.31 6.25
C PHE A 97 6.57 4.84 6.40
N SER A 98 7.87 4.53 6.35
CA SER A 98 8.37 3.17 6.50
C SER A 98 9.46 3.13 7.57
N GLY A 99 9.19 2.41 8.65
CA GLY A 99 10.15 2.16 9.70
C GLY A 99 11.33 1.30 9.25
N TYR A 100 12.53 1.68 9.67
CA TYR A 100 13.74 0.88 9.55
C TYR A 100 14.18 0.40 10.94
N PRO A 101 13.91 -0.87 11.30
CA PRO A 101 14.52 -1.49 12.47
C PRO A 101 16.03 -1.63 12.26
N ILE A 102 16.80 -1.58 13.34
CA ILE A 102 18.25 -1.84 13.30
C ILE A 102 18.49 -3.22 12.68
N GLY A 103 19.21 -3.25 11.54
CA GLY A 103 19.49 -4.49 10.79
C GLY A 103 18.32 -5.06 9.98
N GLY A 104 17.15 -4.40 9.97
CA GLY A 104 15.93 -4.88 9.33
C GLY A 104 15.77 -4.42 7.87
N ILE A 105 16.72 -4.71 6.99
CA ILE A 105 16.66 -4.20 5.60
C ILE A 105 15.50 -4.81 4.80
N GLU A 106 15.24 -6.10 4.95
CA GLU A 106 14.09 -6.76 4.31
C GLU A 106 12.76 -6.26 4.92
N PHE A 107 12.79 -5.76 6.15
CA PHE A 107 11.61 -5.22 6.83
C PHE A 107 11.22 -3.89 6.21
N LEU A 108 12.23 -3.01 6.12
CA LEU A 108 12.09 -1.74 5.41
C LEU A 108 11.67 -1.98 3.94
N LYS A 109 12.21 -3.01 3.29
CA LYS A 109 11.79 -3.36 1.92
C LYS A 109 10.30 -3.70 1.85
N SER A 110 9.81 -4.56 2.76
CA SER A 110 8.39 -4.91 2.83
C SER A 110 7.51 -3.67 3.09
N LEU A 111 7.91 -2.80 4.04
CA LEU A 111 7.18 -1.56 4.33
C LEU A 111 7.19 -0.59 3.15
N ILE A 112 8.32 -0.40 2.45
CA ILE A 112 8.35 0.49 1.29
C ILE A 112 7.40 -0.04 0.19
N ILE A 113 7.35 -1.35 -0.03
CA ILE A 113 6.42 -1.93 -0.99
C ILE A 113 4.97 -1.70 -0.55
N HIS A 114 4.61 -2.03 0.69
CA HIS A 114 3.25 -1.92 1.17
C HIS A 114 2.79 -0.45 1.29
N GLU A 115 3.54 0.37 2.02
CA GLU A 115 3.16 1.75 2.35
C GLU A 115 3.39 2.71 1.20
N SER A 116 4.57 2.65 0.54
CA SER A 116 4.94 3.63 -0.48
C SER A 116 4.46 3.24 -1.86
N VAL A 117 4.63 1.97 -2.26
CA VAL A 117 4.12 1.51 -3.56
C VAL A 117 2.63 1.24 -3.48
N GLY A 118 2.16 0.52 -2.47
CA GLY A 118 0.75 0.10 -2.35
C GLY A 118 -0.20 1.25 -2.02
N HIS A 119 -0.11 1.81 -0.81
CA HIS A 119 -1.01 2.88 -0.39
C HIS A 119 -0.68 4.23 -1.03
N GLY A 120 0.52 4.76 -0.77
CA GLY A 120 0.87 6.15 -1.10
C GLY A 120 0.85 6.42 -2.60
N PHE A 121 1.49 5.55 -3.38
CA PHE A 121 1.44 5.61 -4.82
C PHE A 121 0.20 4.90 -5.37
N GLY A 122 0.01 3.61 -5.11
CA GLY A 122 -1.00 2.78 -5.77
C GLY A 122 -2.45 2.99 -5.34
N LEU A 123 -2.70 3.74 -4.26
CA LEU A 123 -4.04 3.98 -3.70
C LEU A 123 -4.79 2.69 -3.34
N LEU A 124 -4.05 1.64 -2.99
CA LEU A 124 -4.60 0.33 -2.67
C LEU A 124 -5.09 0.30 -1.22
N ALA A 125 -6.13 -0.48 -0.95
CA ALA A 125 -6.57 -0.82 0.40
C ALA A 125 -5.75 -1.98 0.95
N ASP A 126 -5.79 -2.14 2.28
CA ASP A 126 -5.32 -3.35 2.93
C ASP A 126 -6.20 -4.55 2.57
N GLU A 127 -5.56 -5.69 2.35
CA GLU A 127 -6.22 -6.97 2.05
C GLU A 127 -6.10 -7.96 3.22
N TYR A 128 -5.46 -7.55 4.31
CA TYR A 128 -5.37 -8.35 5.52
C TYR A 128 -6.59 -8.21 6.39
N GLU A 129 -6.75 -9.21 7.24
CA GLU A 129 -7.81 -9.31 8.22
C GLU A 129 -7.17 -9.16 9.61
N ASP A 130 -7.85 -8.43 10.49
CA ASP A 130 -7.45 -8.25 11.87
C ASP A 130 -8.36 -9.03 12.82
N TYR A 131 -7.78 -9.43 13.95
CA TYR A 131 -8.51 -10.01 15.07
C TYR A 131 -8.81 -8.89 16.06
N GLN A 132 -9.88 -8.13 15.83
CA GLN A 132 -10.18 -6.96 16.67
C GLN A 132 -10.54 -7.36 18.12
N ASN A 133 -11.15 -8.53 18.31
CA ASN A 133 -11.59 -9.04 19.62
C ASN A 133 -10.90 -10.34 20.03
N GLY A 134 -9.57 -10.31 20.10
CA GLY A 134 -8.78 -11.35 20.76
C GLY A 134 -8.52 -12.60 19.92
N TRP A 135 -9.51 -13.14 19.21
CA TRP A 135 -9.35 -14.28 18.29
C TRP A 135 -10.44 -14.41 17.20
N GLU A 136 -11.48 -13.56 17.22
CA GLU A 136 -12.59 -13.65 16.27
C GLU A 136 -12.45 -12.64 15.13
N LYS A 137 -12.88 -13.08 13.94
CA LYS A 137 -13.00 -12.24 12.74
C LYS A 137 -14.36 -11.55 12.74
N GLU A 138 -14.37 -10.27 12.41
CA GLU A 138 -15.60 -9.47 12.37
C GLU A 138 -16.09 -9.23 10.94
N GLU A 139 -17.39 -9.04 10.80
CA GLU A 139 -17.98 -8.47 9.60
C GLU A 139 -17.75 -6.96 9.57
N ILE A 140 -17.44 -6.42 8.40
CA ILE A 140 -17.33 -4.98 8.21
C ILE A 140 -18.63 -4.25 8.61
N PRO A 141 -18.60 -3.28 9.54
CA PRO A 141 -19.79 -2.54 9.93
C PRO A 141 -20.24 -1.57 8.84
N GLU A 142 -21.53 -1.22 8.82
CA GLU A 142 -22.11 -0.36 7.77
C GLU A 142 -21.43 1.00 7.63
N SER A 143 -20.95 1.58 8.74
CA SER A 143 -20.19 2.84 8.71
C SER A 143 -18.88 2.71 7.91
N LYS A 144 -18.22 1.56 7.98
CA LYS A 144 -16.99 1.25 7.24
C LYS A 144 -17.29 0.85 5.80
N LYS A 145 -18.39 0.14 5.53
CA LYS A 145 -18.89 -0.08 4.16
C LYS A 145 -19.12 1.27 3.44
N ASN A 146 -19.77 2.23 4.11
CA ASN A 146 -20.03 3.55 3.53
C ASN A 146 -18.75 4.37 3.33
N ARG A 147 -17.76 4.22 4.22
CA ARG A 147 -16.43 4.80 4.04
C ARG A 147 -15.74 4.26 2.79
N LEU A 148 -15.67 2.94 2.65
CA LEU A 148 -15.03 2.30 1.50
C LEU A 148 -15.71 2.70 0.18
N LYS A 149 -17.04 2.82 0.14
CA LYS A 149 -17.78 3.34 -1.02
C LYS A 149 -17.37 4.77 -1.37
N LEU A 150 -17.16 5.64 -0.39
CA LEU A 150 -16.73 7.01 -0.62
C LEU A 150 -15.30 7.06 -1.19
N ASP A 151 -14.39 6.25 -0.64
CA ASP A 151 -13.02 6.15 -1.14
C ASP A 151 -12.97 5.60 -2.57
N GLN A 152 -13.80 4.59 -2.87
CA GLN A 152 -13.97 4.04 -4.22
C GLN A 152 -14.58 5.06 -5.19
N ALA A 153 -15.57 5.86 -4.77
CA ALA A 153 -16.12 6.94 -5.57
C ALA A 153 -15.07 8.03 -5.91
N ARG A 154 -14.00 8.14 -5.11
CA ARG A 154 -12.85 9.04 -5.35
C ARG A 154 -11.72 8.38 -6.12
N GLY A 155 -11.82 7.09 -6.45
CA GLY A 155 -10.84 6.37 -7.25
C GLY A 155 -9.80 5.58 -6.45
N LEU A 156 -10.05 5.28 -5.18
CA LEU A 156 -9.15 4.53 -4.29
C LEU A 156 -9.68 3.11 -4.02
N CYS A 157 -8.85 2.24 -3.46
CA CYS A 157 -9.29 0.99 -2.81
C CYS A 157 -10.03 0.01 -3.74
N PHE A 158 -9.70 -0.01 -5.03
CA PHE A 158 -10.32 -0.91 -6.01
C PHE A 158 -9.77 -2.34 -6.00
N ASN A 159 -8.76 -2.63 -5.20
CA ASN A 159 -8.26 -3.99 -4.97
C ASN A 159 -9.12 -4.80 -3.99
N VAL A 160 -10.12 -4.18 -3.35
CA VAL A 160 -11.13 -4.83 -2.51
C VAL A 160 -12.55 -4.49 -2.98
N SER A 161 -13.52 -5.31 -2.59
CA SER A 161 -14.93 -5.17 -3.01
C SER A 161 -15.89 -5.41 -1.84
N LEU A 162 -17.07 -4.79 -1.88
CA LEU A 162 -18.21 -5.05 -0.99
C LEU A 162 -19.24 -6.02 -1.57
N THR A 163 -18.91 -6.67 -2.69
CA THR A 163 -19.71 -7.72 -3.33
C THR A 163 -18.81 -8.89 -3.71
N ASP A 164 -19.38 -10.09 -3.66
CA ASP A 164 -18.79 -11.35 -4.11
C ASP A 164 -19.25 -11.77 -5.52
N ASP A 165 -20.03 -10.92 -6.20
CA ASP A 165 -20.50 -11.22 -7.54
C ASP A 165 -19.36 -11.08 -8.57
N PRO A 166 -18.96 -12.18 -9.25
CA PRO A 166 -17.85 -12.18 -10.20
C PRO A 166 -18.05 -11.26 -11.39
N THR A 167 -19.27 -10.80 -11.65
CA THR A 167 -19.57 -9.92 -12.78
C THR A 167 -19.44 -8.44 -12.42
N THR A 168 -19.44 -8.08 -11.14
CA THR A 168 -19.50 -6.69 -10.68
C THR A 168 -18.35 -6.26 -9.78
N VAL A 169 -17.52 -7.18 -9.28
CA VAL A 169 -16.23 -6.82 -8.64
C VAL A 169 -15.33 -6.03 -9.61
N TYR A 170 -14.47 -5.16 -9.07
CA TYR A 170 -13.60 -4.27 -9.86
C TYR A 170 -12.57 -4.99 -10.74
N TRP A 171 -12.34 -6.28 -10.50
CA TRP A 171 -11.45 -7.14 -11.28
C TRP A 171 -12.21 -8.22 -12.07
N SER A 172 -13.50 -8.01 -12.35
CA SER A 172 -14.35 -9.00 -13.05
C SER A 172 -13.77 -9.43 -14.40
N HIS A 173 -13.12 -8.52 -15.13
CA HIS A 173 -12.45 -8.80 -16.41
C HIS A 173 -11.22 -9.69 -16.30
N LEU A 174 -10.63 -9.82 -15.10
CA LEU A 174 -9.52 -10.74 -14.83
C LEU A 174 -10.03 -12.16 -14.50
N ILE A 175 -11.26 -12.29 -14.00
CA ILE A 175 -11.86 -13.58 -13.63
C ILE A 175 -12.09 -14.42 -14.89
N GLY A 176 -11.54 -15.63 -14.91
CA GLY A 176 -11.62 -16.53 -16.06
C GLY A 176 -10.71 -16.16 -17.24
N HIS A 177 -9.94 -15.08 -17.15
CA HIS A 177 -8.97 -14.72 -18.17
C HIS A 177 -7.81 -15.74 -18.19
N PRO A 178 -7.43 -16.34 -19.34
CA PRO A 178 -6.43 -17.42 -19.39
C PRO A 178 -5.05 -17.06 -18.83
N ARG A 179 -4.67 -15.77 -18.83
CA ARG A 179 -3.42 -15.27 -18.23
C ARG A 179 -3.46 -15.25 -16.69
N TYR A 180 -4.66 -15.22 -16.11
CA TYR A 180 -4.90 -15.04 -14.68
C TYR A 180 -5.81 -16.13 -14.10
N PRO A 181 -5.51 -17.43 -14.31
CA PRO A 181 -6.39 -18.52 -13.90
C PRO A 181 -6.57 -18.66 -12.39
N TYR A 182 -5.82 -17.86 -11.62
CA TYR A 182 -5.78 -17.83 -10.17
C TYR A 182 -6.55 -16.67 -9.55
N VAL A 183 -7.03 -15.72 -10.38
CA VAL A 183 -7.85 -14.62 -9.91
C VAL A 183 -9.25 -15.16 -9.61
N GLY A 184 -9.74 -14.85 -8.42
CA GLY A 184 -11.03 -15.28 -7.93
C GLY A 184 -11.63 -14.24 -7.00
N ILE A 185 -12.41 -14.73 -6.03
CA ILE A 185 -13.12 -13.90 -5.07
C ILE A 185 -12.95 -14.57 -3.71
N TYR A 186 -12.18 -13.93 -2.85
CA TYR A 186 -11.82 -14.46 -1.54
C TYR A 186 -12.31 -13.50 -0.48
N GLU A 187 -13.16 -14.00 0.42
CA GLU A 187 -13.68 -13.19 1.51
C GLU A 187 -12.59 -12.87 2.55
N GLY A 188 -12.66 -11.67 3.10
CA GLY A 188 -11.69 -11.06 3.99
C GLY A 188 -10.86 -9.96 3.29
N GLY A 189 -10.68 -8.84 3.97
CA GLY A 189 -9.94 -7.69 3.49
C GLY A 189 -10.37 -6.43 4.24
N ASP A 190 -9.63 -5.33 4.08
CA ASP A 190 -9.90 -4.06 4.75
C ASP A 190 -10.06 -4.24 6.28
N HIS A 191 -9.22 -5.08 6.90
CA HIS A 191 -9.22 -5.45 8.32
C HIS A 191 -10.36 -6.37 8.80
N TYR A 192 -11.33 -6.67 7.95
CA TYR A 192 -12.50 -7.48 8.29
C TYR A 192 -12.42 -8.87 7.68
N GLY A 193 -12.90 -9.88 8.41
CA GLY A 193 -12.93 -11.25 7.89
C GLY A 193 -14.13 -11.56 7.01
N TRP A 194 -15.20 -10.77 7.11
CA TRP A 194 -16.46 -11.00 6.40
C TRP A 194 -16.99 -9.70 5.78
N GLY A 195 -17.70 -9.80 4.65
CA GLY A 195 -18.35 -8.68 3.98
C GLY A 195 -17.44 -7.78 3.13
N VAL A 196 -16.16 -8.15 2.96
CA VAL A 196 -15.21 -7.55 2.03
C VAL A 196 -14.49 -8.68 1.28
N TRP A 197 -14.23 -8.50 0.00
CA TRP A 197 -13.57 -9.50 -0.84
C TRP A 197 -12.33 -8.94 -1.52
N ARG A 198 -11.37 -9.81 -1.79
CA ARG A 198 -10.13 -9.55 -2.53
C ARG A 198 -9.94 -10.56 -3.67
N SER A 199 -9.06 -10.26 -4.62
CA SER A 199 -8.93 -11.03 -5.87
C SER A 199 -8.08 -12.29 -5.77
N GLU A 200 -7.16 -12.36 -4.81
CA GLU A 200 -6.22 -13.47 -4.63
C GLU A 200 -6.01 -13.79 -3.14
N LEU A 201 -5.51 -14.99 -2.85
CA LEU A 201 -5.23 -15.41 -1.49
C LEU A 201 -4.10 -14.62 -0.84
N GLU A 202 -3.04 -14.27 -1.56
CA GLU A 202 -1.85 -13.62 -1.02
C GLU A 202 -1.44 -12.42 -1.90
N SER A 203 -1.00 -11.33 -1.27
CA SER A 203 -0.46 -10.15 -1.95
C SER A 203 0.37 -9.33 -0.96
N SER A 204 1.15 -8.38 -1.45
CA SER A 204 1.85 -7.42 -0.60
C SER A 204 0.92 -6.49 0.17
N MET A 205 -0.38 -6.41 -0.19
CA MET A 205 -1.39 -5.68 0.59
C MET A 205 -2.05 -6.54 1.68
N ARG A 206 -1.81 -7.86 1.70
CA ARG A 206 -2.35 -8.78 2.70
C ARG A 206 -1.29 -9.36 3.63
N SER A 207 -0.18 -9.77 3.03
CA SER A 207 0.70 -10.74 3.63
C SER A 207 1.90 -10.04 4.24
N SER A 208 2.40 -10.58 5.34
CA SER A 208 3.55 -10.00 6.04
C SER A 208 4.87 -10.31 5.31
N TYR A 209 5.94 -9.71 5.83
CA TYR A 209 7.35 -9.91 5.53
C TYR A 209 7.71 -11.12 4.65
N ASN A 210 8.30 -10.81 3.48
CA ASN A 210 8.76 -11.70 2.40
C ASN A 210 7.75 -12.02 1.29
N TYR A 211 6.47 -11.67 1.43
CA TYR A 211 5.52 -11.73 0.32
C TYR A 211 5.62 -10.47 -0.55
N LEU A 212 6.64 -10.44 -1.41
CA LEU A 212 6.94 -9.33 -2.30
C LEU A 212 6.30 -9.58 -3.68
N TYR A 213 4.97 -9.47 -3.74
CA TYR A 213 4.15 -9.72 -4.92
C TYR A 213 2.83 -8.97 -4.80
N PHE A 214 2.52 -8.09 -5.75
CA PHE A 214 1.18 -7.55 -5.90
C PHE A 214 0.31 -8.52 -6.69
N ASN A 215 -0.93 -8.76 -6.23
CA ASN A 215 -1.92 -9.53 -6.99
C ASN A 215 -2.27 -8.85 -8.32
N ALA A 216 -2.92 -9.57 -9.24
CA ALA A 216 -3.15 -9.11 -10.61
C ALA A 216 -3.86 -7.76 -10.68
N ILE A 217 -4.92 -7.54 -9.89
CA ILE A 217 -5.63 -6.26 -9.87
C ILE A 217 -4.76 -5.14 -9.27
N CYS A 218 -3.97 -5.40 -8.23
CA CYS A 218 -3.02 -4.42 -7.70
C CYS A 218 -1.99 -4.01 -8.77
N ARG A 219 -1.45 -4.97 -9.54
CA ARG A 219 -0.51 -4.66 -10.64
C ARG A 219 -1.18 -3.84 -11.73
N GLU A 220 -2.40 -4.18 -12.12
CA GLU A 220 -3.17 -3.41 -13.11
C GLU A 220 -3.40 -1.97 -12.64
N LEU A 221 -3.86 -1.77 -11.40
CA LEU A 221 -4.10 -0.44 -10.83
C LEU A 221 -2.82 0.39 -10.77
N LEU A 222 -1.69 -0.22 -10.38
CA LEU A 222 -0.38 0.43 -10.39
C LEU A 222 0.05 0.83 -11.81
N VAL A 223 -0.08 -0.07 -12.80
CA VAL A 223 0.26 0.23 -14.21
C VAL A 223 -0.64 1.34 -14.76
N LYS A 224 -1.95 1.24 -14.53
CA LYS A 224 -2.91 2.25 -14.95
C LYS A 224 -2.52 3.63 -14.43
N ARG A 225 -2.19 3.72 -13.14
CA ARG A 225 -1.74 4.96 -12.52
C ARG A 225 -0.42 5.49 -13.10
N ILE A 226 0.57 4.62 -13.31
CA ILE A 226 1.85 5.01 -13.93
C ILE A 226 1.62 5.63 -15.31
N LEU A 227 0.80 4.97 -16.14
CA LEU A 227 0.53 5.40 -17.52
C LEU A 227 -0.36 6.65 -17.60
N GLU A 228 -1.29 6.82 -16.66
CA GLU A 228 -2.10 8.04 -16.55
C GLU A 228 -1.23 9.24 -16.16
N LEU A 229 -0.35 9.08 -15.17
CA LEU A 229 0.55 10.15 -14.72
C LEU A 229 1.65 10.48 -15.73
N SER A 230 2.05 9.53 -16.58
CA SER A 230 2.99 9.80 -17.67
C SER A 230 2.33 10.41 -18.92
N GLY A 231 1.00 10.40 -19.00
CA GLY A 231 0.24 10.86 -20.16
C GLY A 231 0.20 9.87 -21.33
N GLU A 232 0.75 8.65 -21.18
CA GLU A 232 0.72 7.63 -22.23
C GLU A 232 -0.65 6.98 -22.42
N GLY A 233 -1.49 7.04 -21.39
CA GLY A 233 -2.80 6.41 -21.40
C GLY A 233 -2.75 4.90 -21.17
N TYR A 234 -3.80 4.39 -20.55
CA TYR A 234 -3.97 2.99 -20.20
C TYR A 234 -4.82 2.25 -21.24
N SER A 235 -4.45 1.01 -21.57
CA SER A 235 -5.35 0.02 -22.16
C SER A 235 -5.09 -1.36 -21.55
N PHE A 236 -6.14 -2.17 -21.47
CA PHE A 236 -6.03 -3.51 -20.91
C PHE A 236 -5.11 -4.40 -21.75
N GLU A 237 -5.11 -4.24 -23.08
CA GLU A 237 -4.21 -4.97 -23.98
C GLU A 237 -2.75 -4.63 -23.73
N LYS A 238 -2.41 -3.36 -23.47
CA LYS A 238 -1.03 -2.93 -23.15
C LYS A 238 -0.59 -3.52 -21.81
N PHE A 239 -1.50 -3.55 -20.83
CA PHE A 239 -1.26 -4.23 -19.57
C PHE A 239 -0.99 -5.72 -19.78
N LEU A 240 -1.85 -6.44 -20.49
CA LEU A 240 -1.68 -7.87 -20.77
C LEU A 240 -0.35 -8.22 -21.45
N GLN A 241 0.12 -7.36 -22.36
CA GLN A 241 1.38 -7.57 -23.07
C GLN A 241 2.61 -7.47 -22.17
N THR A 242 2.54 -6.64 -21.14
CA THR A 242 3.70 -6.24 -20.32
C THR A 242 3.65 -6.84 -18.92
N ASP A 243 2.47 -7.17 -18.41
CA ASP A 243 2.28 -7.66 -17.05
C ASP A 243 3.04 -8.96 -16.80
N SER A 244 3.65 -9.06 -15.63
CA SER A 244 4.40 -10.24 -15.20
C SER A 244 4.01 -10.59 -13.77
N ASP A 245 3.66 -11.85 -13.55
CA ASP A 245 3.41 -12.43 -12.23
C ASP A 245 4.70 -12.98 -11.58
N GLU A 246 5.86 -12.43 -11.97
CA GLU A 246 7.13 -12.74 -11.32
C GLU A 246 7.05 -12.48 -9.81
N GLY A 247 7.54 -13.42 -9.01
CA GLY A 247 7.45 -13.35 -7.55
C GLY A 247 6.13 -13.89 -6.97
N ARG A 248 5.15 -14.27 -7.81
CA ARG A 248 3.91 -14.90 -7.34
C ARG A 248 4.20 -16.16 -6.52
N PRO A 249 3.73 -16.25 -5.26
CA PRO A 249 3.89 -17.44 -4.44
C PRO A 249 3.24 -18.68 -5.07
N TYR A 250 3.83 -19.86 -4.84
CA TYR A 250 3.25 -21.17 -5.22
C TYR A 250 3.01 -21.39 -6.72
N LYS A 251 3.79 -20.75 -7.60
CA LYS A 251 3.76 -21.01 -9.05
C LYS A 251 4.16 -22.48 -9.33
N GLY A 252 3.18 -23.37 -9.50
CA GLY A 252 3.37 -24.76 -9.94
C GLY A 252 3.02 -25.88 -8.95
N THR A 253 2.39 -25.61 -7.80
CA THR A 253 1.98 -26.68 -6.86
C THR A 253 0.57 -26.48 -6.32
N SER A 254 -0.19 -27.58 -6.27
CA SER A 254 -1.50 -27.68 -5.62
C SER A 254 -1.43 -27.20 -4.17
N VAL A 255 -2.37 -26.33 -3.82
CA VAL A 255 -2.46 -25.61 -2.55
C VAL A 255 -2.40 -26.56 -1.34
N GLN A 256 -1.37 -26.43 -0.52
CA GLN A 256 -1.43 -26.79 0.90
C GLN A 256 -0.92 -25.61 1.73
N HIS A 257 -1.81 -25.09 2.59
CA HIS A 257 -1.55 -23.95 3.46
C HIS A 257 -0.62 -24.36 4.61
N PRO A 258 0.44 -23.59 4.92
CA PRO A 258 1.05 -23.66 6.23
C PRO A 258 0.10 -22.98 7.22
N PHE A 259 -0.50 -23.77 8.10
CA PHE A 259 -1.19 -23.27 9.29
C PHE A 259 -0.22 -22.40 10.12
N GLY A 260 -0.69 -21.20 10.49
CA GLY A 260 -0.22 -20.48 11.68
C GLY A 260 1.25 -20.06 11.68
N VAL A 261 1.62 -19.06 10.88
CA VAL A 261 2.81 -18.27 11.19
C VAL A 261 2.43 -17.26 12.26
N LYS A 262 3.02 -17.37 13.46
CA LYS A 262 2.90 -16.35 14.52
C LYS A 262 3.39 -15.00 13.96
N ARG A 263 2.48 -14.03 13.84
CA ARG A 263 2.77 -12.62 13.54
C ARG A 263 3.51 -11.98 14.74
N ASN A 264 4.81 -12.19 14.89
CA ASN A 264 5.58 -11.51 15.94
C ASN A 264 5.95 -10.07 15.55
N GLY A 265 5.36 -9.05 16.20
CA GLY A 265 5.91 -7.70 16.34
C GLY A 265 5.73 -6.69 15.19
N TRP A 266 4.93 -7.03 14.17
CA TRP A 266 4.63 -6.20 13.00
C TRP A 266 3.43 -5.29 13.29
N VAL A 267 3.52 -4.01 12.98
CA VAL A 267 2.37 -3.10 13.08
C VAL A 267 2.27 -2.29 11.77
N HIS A 268 1.48 -2.82 10.85
CA HIS A 268 0.92 -2.03 9.75
C HIS A 268 -0.27 -1.25 10.31
N HIS A 269 -0.39 -0.01 9.88
CA HIS A 269 -1.53 0.82 10.24
C HIS A 269 -2.30 1.18 8.98
N PRO A 270 -3.65 1.15 9.05
CA PRO A 270 -4.47 1.53 7.91
C PRO A 270 -4.06 2.92 7.40
N PRO A 271 -4.13 3.17 6.09
CA PRO A 271 -3.93 4.51 5.57
C PRO A 271 -4.91 5.50 6.21
N VAL A 272 -4.41 6.69 6.53
CA VAL A 272 -5.21 7.75 7.15
C VAL A 272 -5.51 8.83 6.11
N MET A 273 -6.79 9.08 5.89
CA MET A 273 -7.28 10.12 5.00
C MET A 273 -7.13 11.49 5.69
N LEU A 274 -6.39 12.41 5.06
CA LEU A 274 -6.02 13.71 5.65
C LEU A 274 -7.06 14.82 5.40
N ASP A 275 -8.12 14.58 4.64
CA ASP A 275 -9.25 15.51 4.48
C ASP A 275 -10.26 15.42 5.65
N GLU A 276 -9.93 14.66 6.68
CA GLU A 276 -10.78 14.34 7.84
C GLU A 276 -10.23 14.80 9.20
N GLN A 277 -9.15 15.59 9.23
CA GLN A 277 -8.62 16.25 10.42
C GLN A 277 -8.80 17.76 10.33
#